data_AF-A0A8S4QG02-F1
#
_entry.id   AF-A0A8S4QG02-F1
#
_cell.length_a   1.000
_cell.length_b   1.000
_cell.length_c   1.000
_cell.angle_alpha   90.00
_cell.angle_beta   90.00
_cell.angle_gamma   90.00
#
_symmetry.space_group_name_H-M   'P 1'
#
loop_
_entity.id
_entity.type
_entity.pdbx_description
1 polymer ?
#
loop_
_entity_poly.entity_id
_entity_poly.type
_entity_poly.pdbx_seq_one_letter_code
_entity_poly.pdbx_strand_id
1 'polypeptide(L)' 'MANFVVGIGFPSMKALLENYTFLPFSVFLAVFWIFTYKKVPETKNKTFEEILALFRNSNG' A
#
# COMPACT_ATOMS: atom_id res chain seq x y z
N MET A 1 13.38 -5.99 -7.84
CA MET A 1 13.26 -4.67 -8.51
C MET A 1 12.94 -3.55 -7.53
N ALA A 2 11.85 -3.61 -6.77
CA ALA A 2 11.49 -2.56 -5.79
C ALA A 2 12.62 -2.24 -4.79
N ASN A 3 13.21 -3.27 -4.17
CA ASN A 3 14.31 -3.09 -3.20
C ASN A 3 15.56 -2.44 -3.84
N PHE A 4 15.81 -2.68 -5.13
CA PHE A 4 16.95 -2.11 -5.85
C PHE A 4 16.74 -0.63 -6.15
N VAL A 5 15.53 -0.26 -6.59
CA VAL A 5 15.13 1.14 -6.84
C VAL A 5 15.16 1.95 -5.55
N VAL A 6 14.67 1.38 -4.44
CA VAL A 6 14.76 2.03 -3.12
C VAL A 6 16.22 2.17 -2.70
N GLY A 7 17.07 1.14 -2.91
CA GLY A 7 18.50 1.21 -2.59
C GLY A 7 19.26 2.32 -3.34
N ILE A 8 18.88 2.62 -4.59
CA ILE A 8 19.49 3.70 -5.38
C ILE A 8 18.91 5.08 -5.01
N GLY A 9 17.60 5.17 -4.75
CA GLY A 9 16.95 6.45 -4.46
C GLY A 9 17.08 6.92 -3.00
N PHE A 10 17.28 6.01 -2.06
CA PHE A 10 17.33 6.29 -0.63
C PHE A 10 18.47 7.25 -0.22
N PRO A 11 19.71 7.15 -0.74
CA PRO A 11 20.79 8.10 -0.42
C PRO A 11 20.43 9.55 -0.74
N SER A 12 19.84 9.81 -1.91
CA SER A 12 19.41 11.15 -2.33
C SER A 12 18.28 11.69 -1.44
N MET A 13 17.32 10.84 -1.09
CA MET A 13 16.24 11.20 -0.17
C MET A 13 16.77 11.50 1.24
N LYS A 14 17.73 10.69 1.73
CA LYS A 14 18.38 10.90 3.03
C LYS A 14 19.15 12.21 3.08
N ALA A 15 19.80 12.62 1.98
CA ALA A 15 20.54 13.88 1.92
C ALA A 15 19.63 15.12 1.98
N LEU A 16 18.40 15.02 1.47
CA LEU A 16 17.44 16.14 1.46
C LEU A 16 16.63 16.26 2.75
N LEU A 17 16.27 15.12 3.35
CA LEU A 17 15.38 15.07 4.52
C LEU A 17 16.14 14.83 5.84
N GLU A 18 17.36 14.29 5.80
CA GLU A 18 18.19 13.94 6.96
C GLU A 18 17.37 13.23 8.05
N ASN A 19 16.99 13.94 9.12
CA ASN A 19 16.20 13.44 10.25
C ASN A 19 14.73 13.10 9.90
N TYR A 20 14.22 13.66 8.80
CA TYR A 20 12.86 13.49 8.30
C TYR A 20 12.72 12.35 7.28
N THR A 21 13.76 11.55 7.06
CA THR A 21 13.76 10.44 6.09
C THR A 21 12.64 9.41 6.32
N PHE A 22 12.05 9.37 7.52
CA PHE A 22 10.91 8.50 7.85
C PHE A 22 9.54 9.01 7.35
N LEU A 23 9.40 10.30 7.07
CA LEU A 23 8.13 10.90 6.62
C LEU A 23 7.62 10.33 5.28
N PRO A 24 8.45 10.18 4.23
CA PRO A 24 8.02 9.57 2.98
C PRO A 24 7.43 8.17 3.17
N PHE A 25 8.07 7.34 4.00
CA PHE A 25 7.56 6.01 4.33
C PHE A 25 6.24 6.07 5.08
N SER A 26 6.10 7.01 6.02
CA SER A 26 4.85 7.24 6.75
C SER A 26 3.71 7.67 5.83
N VAL A 27 3.99 8.51 4.83
CA VAL A 27 3.01 8.92 3.80
C VAL A 27 2.59 7.73 2.95
N PHE A 28 3.54 6.92 2.48
CA PHE A 28 3.21 5.69 1.73
C PHE A 28 2.38 4.72 2.58
N LEU A 29 2.73 4.55 3.85
CA LEU A 29 1.95 3.73 4.79
C LEU A 29 0.53 4.26 4.97
N ALA A 30 0.36 5.57 5.15
CA ALA A 30 -0.97 6.17 5.28
C ALA A 30 -1.82 5.97 4.01
N VAL A 31 -1.21 6.15 2.82
CA VAL A 31 -1.88 5.89 1.53
C VAL A 31 -2.28 4.42 1.42
N PHE A 32 -1.37 3.49 1.73
CA PHE A 32 -1.67 2.06 1.70
C PHE A 32 -2.72 1.69 2.74
N TRP A 33 -2.70 2.29 3.91
CA TRP A 33 -3.70 2.06 4.95
C TRP A 33 -5.10 2.50 4.49
N ILE A 34 -5.23 3.70 3.92
CA ILE A 34 -6.49 4.19 3.34
C ILE A 34 -6.94 3.26 2.21
N PHE A 35 -6.02 2.86 1.33
CA PHE A 35 -6.31 1.93 0.24
C PHE A 35 -6.81 0.59 0.76
N THR A 36 -6.12 0.00 1.74
CA THR A 36 -6.52 -1.26 2.37
C THR A 36 -7.92 -1.14 2.97
N TYR A 37 -8.19 -0.06 3.70
CA TYR A 37 -9.50 0.15 4.32
C TYR A 37 -10.64 0.29 3.28
N LYS A 38 -10.41 1.00 2.17
CA LYS A 38 -11.48 1.28 1.19
C LYS A 38 -11.62 0.23 0.08
N LYS A 39 -10.51 -0.39 -0.35
CA LYS A 39 -10.45 -1.25 -1.54
C LYS A 39 -10.20 -2.72 -1.24
N VAL A 40 -9.72 -3.08 -0.04
CA VAL A 40 -9.48 -4.48 0.30
C VAL A 40 -10.66 -4.99 1.13
N PRO A 41 -11.61 -5.71 0.51
CA PRO A 41 -12.68 -6.34 1.27
C PRO A 41 -12.09 -7.43 2.18
N GLU A 42 -12.64 -7.58 3.37
CA GLU A 42 -12.20 -8.62 4.31
C GLU A 42 -12.52 -10.01 3.73
N THR A 43 -11.48 -10.79 3.41
CA THR A 43 -11.59 -12.13 2.82
C THR A 43 -11.58 -13.24 3.86
N LYS A 44 -11.39 -12.92 5.15
CA LYS A 44 -11.38 -13.92 6.23
C LYS A 44 -12.78 -14.56 6.37
N ASN A 45 -12.81 -15.89 6.41
CA ASN A 45 -14.01 -16.72 6.58
C ASN A 45 -15.07 -16.62 5.47
N LYS A 46 -14.74 -16.08 4.30
CA LYS A 46 -15.63 -16.09 3.13
C LYS A 46 -15.24 -17.20 2.17
N THR A 47 -16.22 -17.88 1.59
CA THR A 47 -15.93 -18.85 0.52
C THR A 47 -15.45 -18.12 -0.73
N PHE A 48 -14.73 -18.81 -1.60
CA PHE A 48 -14.22 -18.21 -2.85
C PHE A 48 -15.35 -17.60 -3.70
N GLU A 49 -16.53 -18.23 -3.71
CA GLU A 49 -17.73 -17.73 -4.40
C GLU A 49 -18.23 -16.39 -3.83
N GLU A 50 -18.22 -16.21 -2.50
CA GLU A 50 -18.60 -14.94 -1.86
C GLU A 50 -17.60 -13.82 -2.15
N ILE A 51 -16.30 -14.14 -2.19
CA ILE A 51 -15.26 -13.17 -2.56
C ILE A 51 -15.44 -12.73 -4.01
N LEU A 52 -15.67 -13.67 -4.94
CA LEU A 52 -15.95 -13.34 -6.34
C LEU A 52 -17.23 -12.52 -6.50
N ALA A 53 -18.29 -12.81 -5.74
CA ALA A 53 -19.52 -12.02 -5.76
C ALA A 53 -19.29 -10.57 -5.28
N LEU A 54 -18.46 -10.36 -4.26
CA LEU A 54 -18.08 -9.02 -3.76
C LEU A 54 -17.32 -8.21 -4.82
N PHE A 55 -16.39 -8.84 -5.54
CA PHE A 55 -15.66 -8.16 -6.62
C PHE A 55 -16.55 -7.91 -7.86
N ARG A 56 -17.51 -8.80 -8.16
CA ARG A 56 -18.44 -8.65 -9.28
C ARG A 56 -19.47 -7.53 -9.04
N ASN A 57 -19.97 -7.39 -7.81
CA ASN A 57 -20.91 -6.31 -7.44
C ASN A 57 -20.27 -4.93 -7.31
N SER A 58 -18.95 -4.82 -7.19
CA SER A 58 -18.25 -3.53 -7.21
C SER A 58 -18.09 -2.96 -8.63
N ASN A 59 -18.51 -3.69 -9.67
CA ASN A 59 -18.36 -3.33 -11.07
C ASN A 59 -19.73 -3.08 -11.77
N GLY A 60 -20.76 -2.74 -11.00
CA GLY A 60 -22.09 -2.31 -11.44
C GLY A 60 -22.40 -0.91 -10.97
#